data_AF-A0A5C4MMA8-F1
#
_entry.id   AF-A0A5C4MMA8-F1
#
_cell.length_a   1.000
_cell.length_b   1.000
_cell.length_c   1.000
_cell.angle_alpha   90.00
_cell.angle_beta   90.00
_cell.angle_gamma   90.00
#
_symmetry.space_group_name_H-M   'P 1'
#
loop_
_entity.id
_entity.type
_entity.pdbx_description
1 polymer ?
#
loop_
_entity_poly.entity_id
_entity_poly.type
_entity_poly.pdbx_seq_one_letter_code
_entity_poly.pdbx_strand_id
1 'polypeptide(L)'
;MPPLRISASAPRTDPSAKGGLMMSENETEVEIIERRSGHDGFFRVGILTLKHRTFDGIMSPVLTREVFERGNAAAVLPYDPRSDSVLLIRQLLIGAHLAGRPNRPLQVIAGMVEAGETGQDVAAREAVEEAGCEIGRIERAHAFLPSPGGSSEFVETFVAEADLSSAGGRFGLAEEHEDIRAEVLPAAAAIACLDEGEIEAGPAVVLLAYFARNHDRIRRSWLGGPQAPGR
;
A
#
# COMPACT_ATOMS: atom_id res chain seq x y z
N MET A 1 -23.92 -8.56 2.70
CA MET A 1 -23.12 -8.01 3.82
C MET A 1 -23.44 -6.53 3.97
N PRO A 2 -23.59 -5.98 5.19
CA PRO A 2 -23.75 -4.54 5.37
C PRO A 2 -22.40 -3.83 5.07
N PRO A 3 -22.41 -2.62 4.48
CA PRO A 3 -21.17 -1.90 4.18
C PRO A 3 -20.45 -1.50 5.48
N LEU A 4 -19.14 -1.76 5.55
CA LEU A 4 -18.28 -1.32 6.65
C LEU A 4 -18.38 0.21 6.81
N ARG A 5 -18.74 0.66 8.01
CA ARG A 5 -18.67 2.07 8.39
C ARG A 5 -17.25 2.40 8.83
N ILE A 6 -16.43 2.86 7.89
CA ILE A 6 -15.15 3.50 8.22
C ILE A 6 -15.46 4.89 8.77
N SER A 7 -15.27 5.09 10.09
CA SER A 7 -15.34 6.42 10.69
C SER A 7 -13.97 7.09 10.59
N ALA A 8 -13.87 8.17 9.83
CA ALA A 8 -12.71 9.05 9.91
C ALA A 8 -12.71 9.71 11.30
N SER A 9 -11.66 9.49 12.09
CA SER A 9 -11.46 10.26 13.32
C SER A 9 -11.03 11.68 12.94
N ALA A 10 -11.80 12.68 13.39
CA ALA A 10 -11.41 14.08 13.22
C ALA A 10 -10.32 14.42 14.25
N PRO A 11 -9.28 15.19 13.87
CA PRO A 11 -8.34 15.72 14.84
C PRO A 11 -9.06 16.71 15.78
N ARG A 12 -8.77 16.60 17.09
CA ARG A 12 -9.24 17.55 18.10
C ARG A 12 -8.49 18.87 17.94
N THR A 13 -9.18 19.96 17.62
CA THR A 13 -8.61 21.31 17.69
C THR A 13 -9.07 22.01 18.97
N ASP A 14 -8.11 22.42 19.80
CA ASP A 14 -8.31 23.29 20.96
C ASP A 14 -8.70 24.71 20.48
N PRO A 15 -9.83 25.30 20.91
CA PRO A 15 -10.32 26.57 20.36
C PRO A 15 -9.62 27.83 20.90
N SER A 16 -8.51 27.75 21.64
CA SER A 16 -8.00 28.89 22.42
C SER A 16 -6.73 29.61 21.93
N ALA A 17 -6.12 29.24 20.81
CA ALA A 17 -4.88 29.88 20.33
C ALA A 17 -5.11 30.93 19.22
N LYS A 18 -5.27 32.21 19.58
CA LYS A 18 -5.14 33.34 18.64
C LYS A 18 -3.65 33.63 18.39
N GLY A 19 -3.09 32.96 17.39
CA GLY A 19 -1.79 33.26 16.79
C GLY A 19 -1.75 32.57 15.42
N GLY A 20 -1.55 33.33 14.34
CA GLY A 20 -1.53 32.78 12.99
C GLY A 20 -0.43 31.73 12.87
N LEU A 21 -0.82 30.45 12.86
CA LEU A 21 0.09 29.35 12.65
C LEU A 21 0.55 29.41 11.20
N MET A 22 1.82 29.74 10.99
CA MET A 22 2.42 29.70 9.66
C MET A 22 2.42 28.22 9.23
N MET A 23 1.55 27.87 8.27
CA MET A 23 1.50 26.52 7.72
C MET A 23 2.82 26.21 7.01
N SER A 24 3.29 24.95 7.12
CA SER A 24 4.53 24.53 6.46
C SER A 24 4.38 24.60 4.93
N GLU A 25 5.49 24.67 4.17
CA GLU A 25 5.44 24.62 2.69
C GLU A 25 4.74 23.36 2.14
N ASN A 26 4.62 22.31 2.97
CA ASN A 26 3.97 21.05 2.63
C ASN A 26 2.47 21.02 2.94
N GLU A 27 1.92 22.10 3.48
CA GLU A 27 0.52 22.18 3.88
C GLU A 27 -0.09 23.49 3.41
N THR A 28 -1.36 23.43 3.04
CA THR A 28 -2.16 24.61 2.72
C THR A 28 -3.44 24.57 3.54
N GLU A 29 -3.93 25.75 3.90
CA GLU A 29 -5.30 25.89 4.37
C GLU A 29 -6.24 25.37 3.28
N VAL A 30 -7.19 24.53 3.67
CA VAL A 30 -8.25 24.00 2.82
C VAL A 30 -9.59 24.25 3.50
N GLU A 31 -10.45 25.01 2.84
CA GLU A 31 -11.83 25.26 3.28
C GLU A 31 -12.76 24.34 2.49
N ILE A 32 -13.33 23.33 3.17
CA ILE A 32 -14.33 22.45 2.57
C ILE A 32 -15.71 23.08 2.77
N ILE A 33 -16.33 23.47 1.66
CA ILE A 33 -17.64 24.12 1.61
C ILE A 33 -18.74 23.06 1.65
N GLU A 34 -18.56 21.97 0.90
CA GLU A 34 -19.56 20.91 0.77
C GLU A 34 -18.89 19.55 0.57
N ARG A 35 -19.49 18.51 1.17
CA ARG A 35 -19.20 17.10 0.88
C ARG A 35 -20.48 16.41 0.45
N ARG A 36 -20.46 15.73 -0.70
CA ARG A 36 -21.58 14.90 -1.15
C ARG A 36 -21.07 13.57 -1.71
N SER A 37 -21.92 12.55 -1.68
CA SER A 37 -21.60 11.26 -2.29
C SER A 37 -21.89 11.31 -3.79
N GLY A 38 -20.89 10.98 -4.60
CA GLY A 38 -21.06 10.68 -6.04
C GLY A 38 -21.38 9.21 -6.28
N HIS A 39 -20.86 8.32 -5.44
CA HIS A 39 -21.17 6.89 -5.41
C HIS A 39 -20.91 6.31 -4.02
N ASP A 40 -21.77 5.39 -3.57
CA ASP A 40 -21.65 4.70 -2.26
C ASP A 40 -21.97 3.22 -2.44
N GLY A 41 -20.99 2.47 -2.95
CA GLY A 41 -21.05 1.04 -3.19
C GLY A 41 -20.00 0.29 -2.38
N PHE A 42 -19.36 -0.72 -2.98
CA PHE A 42 -18.19 -1.39 -2.37
C PHE A 42 -17.05 -0.39 -2.10
N PHE A 43 -16.80 0.49 -3.07
CA PHE A 43 -15.98 1.68 -2.89
C PHE A 43 -16.84 2.93 -2.91
N ARG A 44 -16.29 4.03 -2.39
CA ARG A 44 -16.94 5.34 -2.38
C ARG A 44 -16.27 6.31 -3.34
N VAL A 45 -17.07 7.21 -3.89
CA VAL A 45 -16.59 8.40 -4.59
C VAL A 45 -17.18 9.62 -3.89
N GLY A 46 -16.35 10.33 -3.15
CA GLY A 46 -16.70 11.61 -2.52
C GLY A 46 -16.54 12.77 -3.50
N ILE A 47 -17.49 13.68 -3.53
CA ILE A 47 -17.39 14.94 -4.28
C ILE A 47 -17.25 16.07 -3.28
N LEU A 48 -16.13 16.79 -3.36
CA LEU A 48 -15.77 17.90 -2.50
C LEU A 48 -15.90 19.22 -3.27
N THR A 49 -16.64 20.17 -2.71
CA THR A 49 -16.58 21.58 -3.10
C THR A 49 -15.71 22.31 -2.08
N LEU A 50 -14.62 22.93 -2.53
CA LEU A 50 -13.63 23.51 -1.63
C LEU A 50 -12.93 24.74 -2.21
N LYS A 51 -12.16 25.42 -1.35
CA LYS A 51 -11.11 26.36 -1.72
C LYS A 51 -9.83 25.97 -1.01
N HIS A 52 -8.68 26.39 -1.53
CA HIS A 52 -7.41 26.26 -0.81
C HIS A 52 -6.59 27.56 -0.92
N ARG A 53 -5.66 27.75 0.01
CA ARG A 53 -4.66 28.82 -0.08
C ARG A 53 -3.72 28.52 -1.26
N THR A 54 -3.54 29.48 -2.15
CA THR A 54 -2.57 29.39 -3.26
C THR A 54 -1.17 29.81 -2.77
N PHE A 55 -0.14 29.48 -3.55
CA PHE A 55 1.25 29.79 -3.18
C PHE A 55 1.56 31.30 -3.09
N ASP A 56 0.73 32.16 -3.68
CA ASP A 56 0.78 33.62 -3.53
C ASP A 56 0.06 34.12 -2.26
N GLY A 57 -0.49 33.22 -1.44
CA GLY A 57 -1.16 33.53 -0.18
C GLY A 57 -2.63 33.93 -0.31
N ILE A 58 -3.24 33.86 -1.50
CA ILE A 58 -4.66 34.20 -1.71
C ILE A 58 -5.51 32.92 -1.62
N MET A 59 -6.81 33.04 -1.31
CA MET A 59 -7.71 31.87 -1.43
C MET A 59 -8.08 31.64 -2.88
N SER A 60 -8.04 30.39 -3.33
CA SER A 60 -8.49 29.99 -4.66
C SER A 60 -9.96 30.35 -4.87
N PRO A 61 -10.41 30.45 -6.14
CA PRO A 61 -11.82 30.29 -6.47
C PRO A 61 -12.37 28.95 -5.95
N VAL A 62 -13.70 28.86 -5.86
CA VAL A 62 -14.37 27.59 -5.54
C VAL A 62 -14.06 26.58 -6.63
N LEU A 63 -13.68 25.37 -6.23
CA LEU A 63 -13.41 24.26 -7.13
C LEU A 63 -14.03 22.97 -6.62
N THR A 64 -14.19 22.02 -7.54
CA THR A 64 -14.73 20.69 -7.26
C THR A 64 -13.67 19.62 -7.48
N ARG A 65 -13.65 18.62 -6.60
CA ARG A 65 -12.81 17.41 -6.72
C ARG A 65 -13.66 16.17 -6.47
N GLU A 66 -13.44 15.15 -7.29
CA GLU A 66 -13.95 13.81 -7.04
C GLU A 66 -12.79 12.99 -6.45
N VAL A 67 -13.04 12.29 -5.35
CA VAL A 67 -12.06 11.54 -4.60
C VAL A 67 -12.56 10.11 -4.45
N PHE A 68 -11.77 9.16 -4.94
CA PHE A 68 -11.98 7.74 -4.75
C PHE A 68 -11.54 7.34 -3.34
N GLU A 69 -12.49 6.84 -2.57
CA GLU A 69 -12.32 6.48 -1.16
C GLU A 69 -12.52 4.98 -1.03
N ARG A 70 -11.40 4.24 -1.07
CA ARG A 70 -11.40 2.78 -0.96
C ARG A 70 -10.92 2.24 0.38
N GLY A 71 -10.37 3.10 1.25
CA GLY A 71 -9.66 2.70 2.48
C GLY A 71 -8.15 2.67 2.28
N ASN A 72 -7.43 2.21 3.31
CA ASN A 72 -5.97 2.05 3.30
C ASN A 72 -5.60 0.58 3.12
N ALA A 73 -4.39 0.30 2.67
CA ALA A 73 -3.91 -1.04 2.43
C ALA A 73 -2.54 -1.29 3.09
N ALA A 74 -2.21 -2.56 3.25
CA ALA A 74 -0.87 -3.02 3.59
C ALA A 74 -0.39 -4.01 2.54
N ALA A 75 0.90 -3.95 2.20
CA ALA A 75 1.53 -4.87 1.27
C ALA A 75 2.80 -5.47 1.86
N VAL A 76 3.06 -6.74 1.58
CA VAL A 76 4.21 -7.47 2.12
C VAL A 76 4.94 -8.28 1.04
N LEU A 77 6.27 -8.28 1.14
CA LEU A 77 7.18 -9.11 0.36
C LEU A 77 7.77 -10.16 1.29
N PRO A 78 7.27 -11.41 1.28
CA PRO A 78 7.92 -12.51 1.96
C PRO A 78 9.30 -12.77 1.36
N TYR A 79 10.32 -12.86 2.21
CA TYR A 79 11.72 -13.04 1.84
C TYR A 79 12.36 -14.13 2.70
N ASP A 80 12.98 -15.11 2.04
CA ASP A 80 13.80 -16.13 2.68
C ASP A 80 15.30 -15.76 2.56
N PRO A 81 15.95 -15.33 3.65
CA PRO A 81 17.37 -14.95 3.61
C PRO A 81 18.32 -16.14 3.40
N ARG A 82 17.88 -17.37 3.68
CA ARG A 82 18.69 -18.59 3.53
C ARG A 82 18.78 -19.00 2.07
N SER A 83 17.63 -19.12 1.39
CA SER A 83 17.56 -19.46 -0.03
C SER A 83 17.72 -18.25 -0.96
N ASP A 84 17.75 -17.04 -0.40
CA ASP A 84 17.80 -15.77 -1.14
C ASP A 84 16.68 -15.62 -2.17
N SER A 85 15.47 -15.93 -1.74
CA SER A 85 14.30 -15.95 -2.60
C SER A 85 13.18 -15.12 -2.01
N VAL A 86 12.35 -14.56 -2.88
CA VAL A 86 11.15 -13.80 -2.52
C VAL A 86 9.91 -14.53 -3.05
N LEU A 87 8.78 -14.31 -2.40
CA LEU A 87 7.49 -14.77 -2.89
C LEU A 87 6.71 -13.59 -3.48
N LEU A 88 6.30 -13.73 -4.74
CA LEU A 88 5.39 -12.83 -5.43
C LEU A 88 4.12 -13.59 -5.79
N ILE A 89 3.04 -12.87 -6.10
CA ILE A 89 1.77 -13.46 -6.49
C ILE A 89 1.29 -12.94 -7.84
N ARG A 90 0.36 -13.67 -8.45
CA ARG A 90 -0.44 -13.23 -9.59
C ARG A 90 -1.91 -13.44 -9.32
N GLN A 91 -2.69 -12.43 -9.66
CA GLN A 91 -4.15 -12.47 -9.65
C GLN A 91 -4.71 -11.53 -10.70
N LEU A 92 -6.00 -11.66 -11.03
CA LEU A 92 -6.65 -10.78 -11.99
C LEU A 92 -6.78 -9.36 -11.41
N LEU A 93 -6.10 -8.40 -12.03
CA LEU A 93 -6.33 -6.98 -11.79
C LEU A 93 -7.18 -6.39 -12.91
N ILE A 94 -8.47 -6.18 -12.63
CA ILE A 94 -9.40 -5.61 -13.61
C ILE A 94 -8.98 -4.21 -14.09
N GLY A 95 -8.35 -3.41 -13.21
CA GLY A 95 -7.81 -2.09 -13.58
C GLY A 95 -6.70 -2.18 -14.63
N ALA A 96 -5.82 -3.17 -14.55
CA ALA A 96 -4.78 -3.40 -15.55
C ALA A 96 -5.39 -3.82 -16.90
N HIS A 97 -6.44 -4.65 -16.88
CA HIS A 97 -7.18 -5.00 -18.10
C HIS A 97 -7.79 -3.77 -18.78
N LEU A 98 -8.47 -2.90 -18.01
CA LEU A 98 -9.08 -1.67 -18.53
C LEU A 98 -8.03 -0.67 -19.05
N ALA A 99 -6.82 -0.69 -18.50
CA ALA A 99 -5.69 0.10 -18.97
C ALA A 99 -4.98 -0.51 -20.21
N GLY A 100 -5.42 -1.66 -20.72
CA GLY A 100 -4.77 -2.34 -21.85
C GLY A 100 -3.40 -2.93 -21.50
N ARG A 101 -3.16 -3.25 -20.22
CA ARG A 101 -1.92 -3.84 -19.70
C ARG A 101 -2.11 -5.33 -19.39
N PRO A 102 -1.03 -6.09 -19.17
CA PRO A 102 -1.14 -7.46 -18.65
C PRO A 102 -1.99 -7.48 -17.37
N ASN A 103 -3.06 -8.28 -17.37
CA ASN A 103 -4.08 -8.25 -16.32
C ASN A 103 -3.82 -9.24 -15.17
N ARG A 104 -2.70 -9.97 -15.23
CA ARG A 104 -2.17 -10.83 -14.16
C ARG A 104 -0.67 -10.55 -13.95
N PRO A 105 -0.29 -9.29 -13.65
CA PRO A 105 1.11 -8.93 -13.44
C PRO A 105 1.66 -9.66 -12.21
N LEU A 106 2.98 -9.71 -12.06
CA LEU A 106 3.59 -10.06 -10.78
C LEU A 106 3.32 -8.95 -9.77
N GLN A 107 2.99 -9.34 -8.55
CA GLN A 107 2.57 -8.46 -7.47
C GLN A 107 3.18 -8.94 -6.15
N VAL A 108 3.14 -8.07 -5.15
CA VAL A 108 3.37 -8.44 -3.75
C VAL A 108 2.03 -8.79 -3.12
N ILE A 109 2.06 -9.52 -2.00
CA ILE A 109 0.86 -9.82 -1.21
C ILE A 109 0.32 -8.51 -0.67
N ALA A 110 -0.99 -8.27 -0.76
CA ALA A 110 -1.57 -7.01 -0.30
C ALA A 110 -3.06 -7.11 0.03
N GLY A 111 -3.46 -6.43 1.11
CA GLY A 111 -4.83 -6.43 1.60
C GLY A 111 -5.29 -5.07 2.07
N MET A 112 -6.61 -4.92 2.20
CA MET A 112 -7.23 -3.74 2.81
C MET A 112 -7.11 -3.80 4.32
N VAL A 113 -6.88 -2.65 4.95
CA VAL A 113 -6.87 -2.53 6.41
C VAL A 113 -8.30 -2.48 6.94
N GLU A 114 -8.69 -3.46 7.74
CA GLU A 114 -9.99 -3.47 8.40
C GLU A 114 -9.99 -2.74 9.74
N ALA A 115 -11.19 -2.55 10.30
CA ALA A 115 -11.37 -1.83 11.55
C ALA A 115 -10.69 -2.57 12.72
N GLY A 116 -9.63 -1.97 13.26
CA GLY A 116 -8.89 -2.51 14.40
C GLY A 116 -7.61 -3.26 14.02
N GLU A 117 -7.34 -3.44 12.73
CA GLU A 117 -6.10 -4.03 12.24
C GLU A 117 -5.00 -2.96 12.10
N THR A 118 -3.77 -3.34 12.39
CA THR A 118 -2.58 -2.61 11.94
C THR A 118 -2.13 -3.12 10.57
N GLY A 119 -1.30 -2.37 9.86
CA GLY A 119 -0.73 -2.86 8.59
C GLY A 119 0.10 -4.15 8.74
N GLN A 120 0.67 -4.40 9.93
CA GLN A 120 1.38 -5.65 10.21
C GLN A 120 0.41 -6.83 10.39
N ASP A 121 -0.75 -6.60 11.01
CA ASP A 121 -1.78 -7.64 11.16
C ASP A 121 -2.33 -8.05 9.79
N VAL A 122 -2.62 -7.07 8.93
CA VAL A 122 -3.04 -7.31 7.53
C VAL A 122 -1.96 -8.08 6.77
N ALA A 123 -0.70 -7.64 6.83
CA ALA A 123 0.40 -8.32 6.16
C ALA A 123 0.51 -9.80 6.58
N ALA A 124 0.32 -10.10 7.87
CA ALA A 124 0.37 -11.47 8.38
C ALA A 124 -0.84 -12.31 7.94
N ARG A 125 -2.05 -11.74 7.99
CA ARG A 125 -3.29 -12.39 7.54
C ARG A 125 -3.24 -12.71 6.05
N GLU A 126 -2.95 -11.72 5.22
CA GLU A 126 -2.89 -11.86 3.76
C GLU A 126 -1.78 -12.82 3.31
N ALA A 127 -0.65 -12.86 4.03
CA ALA A 127 0.41 -13.83 3.72
C ALA A 127 -0.05 -15.29 3.84
N VAL A 128 -0.95 -15.57 4.78
CA VAL A 128 -1.56 -16.89 4.94
C VAL A 128 -2.66 -17.12 3.89
N GLU A 129 -3.52 -16.14 3.65
CA GLU A 129 -4.66 -16.24 2.72
C GLU A 129 -4.23 -16.35 1.25
N GLU A 130 -3.31 -15.49 0.80
CA GLU A 130 -2.90 -15.38 -0.60
C GLU A 130 -1.74 -16.32 -0.99
N ALA A 131 -0.99 -16.85 -0.02
CA ALA A 131 0.22 -17.63 -0.29
C ALA A 131 0.47 -18.81 0.67
N GLY A 132 -0.37 -19.00 1.69
CA GLY A 132 -0.20 -20.07 2.68
C GLY A 132 1.11 -19.98 3.46
N CYS A 133 1.73 -18.80 3.56
CA CYS A 133 3.01 -18.62 4.21
C CYS A 133 2.89 -17.84 5.52
N GLU A 134 3.55 -18.34 6.57
CA GLU A 134 3.72 -17.62 7.83
C GLU A 134 4.90 -16.67 7.72
N ILE A 135 4.73 -15.45 8.24
CA ILE A 135 5.78 -14.44 8.28
C ILE A 135 6.31 -14.23 9.70
N GLY A 136 7.64 -14.06 9.80
CA GLY A 136 8.37 -13.88 11.05
C GLY A 136 8.76 -12.43 11.30
N ARG A 137 10.07 -12.15 11.27
CA ARG A 137 10.58 -10.79 11.47
C ARG A 137 10.07 -9.87 10.35
N ILE A 138 9.56 -8.70 10.72
CA ILE A 138 9.05 -7.71 9.78
C ILE A 138 9.92 -6.45 9.82
N GLU A 139 10.27 -5.94 8.64
CA GLU A 139 10.85 -4.62 8.43
C GLU A 139 9.85 -3.73 7.70
N ARG A 140 9.52 -2.57 8.27
CA ARG A 140 8.70 -1.57 7.59
C ARG A 140 9.52 -0.91 6.49
N ALA A 141 9.01 -0.97 5.27
CA ALA A 141 9.60 -0.35 4.10
C ALA A 141 9.00 1.06 3.88
N HIS A 142 8.82 1.47 2.63
CA HIS A 142 8.18 2.74 2.31
C HIS A 142 6.66 2.67 2.55
N ALA A 143 6.04 3.84 2.63
CA ALA A 143 4.60 3.96 2.49
C ALA A 143 4.33 5.04 1.45
N PHE A 144 3.21 4.93 0.73
CA PHE A 144 2.94 5.81 -0.40
C PHE A 144 1.45 6.01 -0.64
N LEU A 145 1.14 7.10 -1.35
CA LEU A 145 -0.19 7.39 -1.89
C LEU A 145 -0.16 7.00 -3.37
N PRO A 146 -0.93 5.99 -3.83
CA PRO A 146 -0.84 5.52 -5.22
C PRO A 146 -1.22 6.59 -6.25
N SER A 147 -2.24 7.40 -5.95
CA SER A 147 -2.73 8.48 -6.82
C SER A 147 -3.39 9.60 -6.01
N PRO A 148 -2.60 10.41 -5.28
CA PRO A 148 -3.13 11.41 -4.32
C PRO A 148 -3.94 12.54 -4.97
N GLY A 149 -3.90 12.67 -6.31
CA GLY A 149 -4.73 13.63 -7.04
C GLY A 149 -6.21 13.26 -7.08
N GLY A 150 -6.56 11.98 -6.86
CA GLY A 150 -7.93 11.50 -6.97
C GLY A 150 -8.28 10.31 -6.07
N SER A 151 -7.38 9.86 -5.20
CA SER A 151 -7.62 8.80 -4.23
C SER A 151 -7.08 9.21 -2.86
N SER A 152 -7.79 8.83 -1.80
CA SER A 152 -7.32 9.01 -0.42
C SER A 152 -6.53 7.81 0.13
N GLU A 153 -6.34 6.77 -0.69
CA GLU A 153 -5.66 5.54 -0.28
C GLU A 153 -4.22 5.77 0.15
N PHE A 154 -3.87 5.25 1.33
CA PHE A 154 -2.50 5.14 1.82
C PHE A 154 -2.10 3.67 1.95
N VAL A 155 -0.94 3.32 1.39
CA VAL A 155 -0.42 1.96 1.39
C VAL A 155 0.84 1.89 2.23
N GLU A 156 0.82 1.08 3.30
CA GLU A 156 2.01 0.72 4.06
C GLU A 156 2.66 -0.53 3.47
N THR A 157 3.99 -0.57 3.38
CA THR A 157 4.69 -1.73 2.81
C THR A 157 5.71 -2.33 3.77
N PHE A 158 5.90 -3.64 3.67
CA PHE A 158 6.70 -4.44 4.59
C PHE A 158 7.55 -5.48 3.85
N VAL A 159 8.78 -5.70 4.29
CA VAL A 159 9.54 -6.92 3.94
C VAL A 159 9.47 -7.83 5.15
N ALA A 160 9.12 -9.09 4.95
CA ALA A 160 8.94 -10.03 6.06
C ALA A 160 9.72 -11.32 5.82
N GLU A 161 10.39 -11.81 6.87
CA GLU A 161 11.07 -13.09 6.81
C GLU A 161 10.05 -14.22 6.68
N ALA A 162 10.29 -15.17 5.77
CA ALA A 162 9.49 -16.39 5.63
C ALA A 162 10.38 -17.58 5.27
N ASP A 163 9.95 -18.79 5.63
CA ASP A 163 10.51 -20.02 5.06
C ASP A 163 9.77 -20.32 3.75
N LEU A 164 10.49 -20.22 2.63
CA LEU A 164 9.92 -20.42 1.29
C LEU A 164 10.27 -21.78 0.69
N SER A 165 10.88 -22.70 1.46
CA SER A 165 11.36 -23.99 0.96
C SER A 165 10.26 -24.91 0.40
N SER A 166 9.03 -24.72 0.85
CA SER A 166 7.83 -25.45 0.42
C SER A 166 6.73 -24.55 -0.14
N ALA A 167 7.03 -23.26 -0.36
CA ALA A 167 6.06 -22.27 -0.77
C ALA A 167 5.78 -22.28 -2.29
N GLY A 168 4.71 -21.59 -2.68
CA GLY A 168 4.19 -21.54 -4.05
C GLY A 168 2.93 -22.38 -4.22
N GLY A 169 2.27 -22.24 -5.37
CA GLY A 169 1.02 -22.95 -5.66
C GLY A 169 -0.14 -22.03 -5.98
N ARG A 170 -1.36 -22.50 -5.72
CA ARG A 170 -2.61 -21.75 -5.94
C ARG A 170 -3.36 -21.56 -4.64
N PHE A 171 -3.85 -20.35 -4.41
CA PHE A 171 -4.44 -19.87 -3.17
C PHE A 171 -5.58 -18.89 -3.48
N GLY A 172 -6.09 -18.23 -2.44
CA GLY A 172 -7.25 -17.34 -2.49
C GLY A 172 -8.46 -17.95 -1.79
N LEU A 173 -9.37 -17.07 -1.38
CA LEU A 173 -10.60 -17.48 -0.70
C LEU A 173 -11.69 -17.84 -1.73
N ALA A 174 -12.21 -19.07 -1.65
CA ALA A 174 -13.27 -19.53 -2.56
C ALA A 174 -14.54 -18.66 -2.47
N GLU A 175 -14.83 -18.12 -1.28
CA GLU A 175 -15.96 -17.23 -1.01
C GLU A 175 -15.77 -15.83 -1.62
N GLU A 176 -14.52 -15.44 -1.89
CA GLU A 176 -14.15 -14.14 -2.47
C GLU A 176 -13.85 -14.22 -3.97
N HIS A 177 -14.00 -15.42 -4.56
CA HIS A 177 -13.75 -15.70 -5.97
C HIS A 177 -12.32 -15.36 -6.43
N GLU A 178 -11.35 -15.47 -5.52
CA GLU A 178 -9.95 -15.21 -5.79
C GLU A 178 -9.26 -16.42 -6.45
N ASP A 179 -8.47 -16.15 -7.50
CA ASP A 179 -7.62 -17.12 -8.21
C ASP A 179 -6.19 -16.58 -8.17
N ILE A 180 -5.48 -16.90 -7.07
CA ILE A 180 -4.14 -16.40 -6.79
C ILE A 180 -3.12 -17.49 -7.07
N ARG A 181 -2.04 -17.15 -7.77
CA ARG A 181 -0.86 -18.02 -7.94
C ARG A 181 0.35 -17.42 -7.24
N ALA A 182 0.89 -18.13 -6.25
CA ALA A 182 2.13 -17.76 -5.58
C ALA A 182 3.35 -18.33 -6.34
N GLU A 183 4.37 -17.49 -6.53
CA GLU A 183 5.59 -17.75 -7.29
C GLU A 183 6.81 -17.36 -6.45
N VAL A 184 7.64 -18.35 -6.12
CA VAL A 184 8.93 -18.11 -5.47
C VAL A 184 9.99 -17.84 -6.54
N LEU A 185 10.68 -16.73 -6.42
CA LEU A 185 11.74 -16.31 -7.34
C LEU A 185 13.03 -16.04 -6.57
N PRO A 186 14.21 -16.31 -7.14
CA PRO A 186 15.46 -15.76 -6.62
C PRO A 186 15.35 -14.24 -6.49
N ALA A 187 15.83 -13.67 -5.39
CA ALA A 187 15.79 -12.23 -5.12
C ALA A 187 16.38 -11.43 -6.29
N ALA A 188 17.51 -11.88 -6.83
CA ALA A 188 18.15 -11.24 -7.98
C ALA A 188 17.27 -11.26 -9.25
N ALA A 189 16.49 -12.33 -9.46
CA ALA A 189 15.59 -12.41 -10.61
C ALA A 189 14.39 -11.46 -10.45
N ALA A 190 13.80 -11.38 -9.25
CA ALA A 190 12.73 -10.44 -8.97
C ALA A 190 13.17 -8.97 -9.13
N ILE A 191 14.41 -8.65 -8.71
CA ILE A 191 15.02 -7.34 -8.92
C ILE A 191 15.26 -7.08 -10.41
N ALA A 192 15.74 -8.07 -11.17
CA ALA A 192 15.91 -7.92 -12.62
C ALA A 192 14.58 -7.64 -13.34
N CYS A 193 13.49 -8.34 -12.98
CA CYS A 193 12.16 -8.04 -13.51
C CYS A 193 11.72 -6.59 -13.23
N LEU A 194 12.05 -6.04 -12.05
CA LEU A 194 11.79 -4.63 -11.75
C LEU A 194 12.61 -3.71 -12.67
N ASP A 195 13.92 -3.95 -12.77
CA ASP A 195 14.85 -3.12 -13.54
C ASP A 195 14.54 -3.14 -15.05
N GLU A 196 14.00 -4.26 -15.55
CA GLU A 196 13.57 -4.44 -16.94
C GLU A 196 12.17 -3.88 -17.22
N GLY A 197 11.46 -3.41 -16.19
CA GLY A 197 10.12 -2.84 -16.31
C GLY A 197 8.98 -3.86 -16.45
N GLU A 198 9.22 -5.13 -16.06
CA GLU A 198 8.22 -6.20 -16.10
C GLU A 198 7.28 -6.19 -14.86
N ILE A 199 7.65 -5.45 -13.81
CA ILE A 199 6.81 -5.23 -12.64
C ILE A 199 6.01 -3.95 -12.82
N GLU A 200 4.69 -4.08 -12.96
CA GLU A 200 3.78 -2.95 -13.21
C GLU A 200 2.82 -2.64 -12.06
N ALA A 201 2.65 -3.57 -11.11
CA ALA A 201 1.80 -3.33 -9.95
C ALA A 201 2.48 -2.35 -9.00
N GLY A 202 1.82 -1.21 -8.74
CA GLY A 202 2.38 -0.11 -7.94
C GLY A 202 3.03 -0.53 -6.61
N PRO A 203 2.33 -1.27 -5.72
CA PRO A 203 2.93 -1.76 -4.48
C PRO A 203 4.18 -2.63 -4.70
N ALA A 204 4.18 -3.46 -5.74
CA ALA A 204 5.33 -4.31 -6.07
C ALA A 204 6.52 -3.49 -6.59
N VAL A 205 6.29 -2.48 -7.42
CA VAL A 205 7.33 -1.54 -7.87
C VAL A 205 8.00 -0.86 -6.68
N VAL A 206 7.20 -0.29 -5.77
CA VAL A 206 7.71 0.43 -4.59
C VAL A 206 8.48 -0.50 -3.66
N LEU A 207 7.92 -1.66 -3.35
CA LEU A 207 8.48 -2.57 -2.36
C LEU A 207 9.71 -3.32 -2.89
N LEU A 208 9.73 -3.75 -4.16
CA LEU A 208 10.92 -4.32 -4.79
C LEU A 208 12.03 -3.27 -4.96
N ALA A 209 11.70 -2.01 -5.25
CA ALA A 209 12.71 -0.94 -5.31
C ALA A 209 13.34 -0.68 -3.93
N TYR A 210 12.54 -0.70 -2.87
CA TYR A 210 13.07 -0.64 -1.50
C TYR A 210 13.95 -1.84 -1.21
N PHE A 211 13.46 -3.05 -1.50
CA PHE A 211 14.16 -4.29 -1.26
C PHE A 211 15.49 -4.34 -2.01
N ALA A 212 15.54 -4.01 -3.30
CA ALA A 212 16.77 -3.98 -4.10
C ALA A 212 17.88 -3.11 -3.46
N ARG A 213 17.51 -1.97 -2.87
CA ARG A 213 18.47 -1.04 -2.23
C ARG A 213 18.89 -1.47 -0.82
N ASN A 214 18.12 -2.36 -0.19
CA ASN A 214 18.32 -2.77 1.20
C ASN A 214 18.62 -4.27 1.37
N HIS A 215 18.51 -5.06 0.31
CA HIS A 215 18.55 -6.53 0.30
C HIS A 215 19.77 -7.07 1.03
N ASP A 216 20.96 -6.60 0.66
CA ASP A 216 22.22 -6.94 1.30
C ASP A 216 22.23 -6.70 2.81
N ARG A 217 21.67 -5.57 3.26
CA ARG A 217 21.58 -5.22 4.69
C ARG A 217 20.59 -6.14 5.40
N ILE A 218 19.40 -6.32 4.83
CA ILE A 218 18.33 -7.16 5.37
C ILE A 218 18.85 -8.60 5.52
N ARG A 219 19.39 -9.18 4.44
CA ARG A 219 19.90 -10.54 4.41
C ARG A 219 21.00 -10.76 5.44
N ARG A 220 22.00 -9.88 5.50
CA ARG A 220 23.06 -9.98 6.51
C ARG A 220 22.50 -9.92 7.92
N SER A 221 21.63 -8.95 8.21
CA SER A 221 21.03 -8.81 9.53
C SER A 221 20.21 -10.05 9.92
N TRP A 222 19.49 -10.63 8.98
CA TRP A 222 18.60 -11.76 9.26
C TRP A 222 19.34 -13.10 9.36
N LEU A 223 20.49 -13.25 8.71
CA LEU A 223 21.42 -14.38 8.88
C LEU A 223 22.33 -14.25 10.12
N GLY A 224 22.18 -13.19 10.93
CA GLY A 224 22.96 -12.99 12.16
C GLY A 224 24.28 -12.23 11.99
N GLY A 225 24.47 -11.51 10.87
CA GLY A 225 25.57 -10.58 10.67
C GLY A 225 25.40 -9.28 11.49
N PRO A 226 26.49 -8.51 11.73
CA PRO A 226 26.42 -7.26 12.49
C PRO A 226 25.45 -6.26 11.83
N GLN A 227 24.56 -5.66 12.63
CA GLN A 227 23.63 -4.65 12.15
C GLN A 227 24.40 -3.40 11.68
N ALA A 228 23.99 -2.82 10.56
CA ALA A 228 24.45 -1.49 10.17
C ALA A 228 23.91 -0.44 11.17
N PRO A 229 24.66 0.62 11.51
CA PRO A 229 24.16 1.67 12.39
C PRO A 229 22.89 2.29 11.81
N GLY A 230 21.84 2.38 12.62
CA GLY A 230 20.53 2.91 12.24
C GLY A 230 20.63 4.34 11.71
N ARG A 231 19.82 4.65 10.69
CA ARG A 231 19.61 6.00 10.17
C ARG A 231 18.39 6.64 10.81
#